data_AF-A0A6L2Q9W8-F1
#
_entry.id   AF-A0A6L2Q9W8-F1
#
_cell.length_a   1.000
_cell.length_b   1.000
_cell.length_c   1.000
_cell.angle_alpha   90.00
_cell.angle_beta   90.00
_cell.angle_gamma   90.00
#
_symmetry.space_group_name_H-M   'P 1'
#
loop_
_entity.id
_entity.type
_entity.pdbx_description
1 polymer ?
#
loop_
_entity_poly.entity_id
_entity_poly.type
_entity_poly.pdbx_seq_one_letter_code
_entity_poly.pdbx_strand_id
1 'polypeptide(L)'
;MEVSESDEEHLNHMGMDCWVTAPRPPACMKVWVMMHMPMKSIYSDLENSVTSVSGLLDSIINTCKGYKDVFVPTKRDQQTAEQYTAFTVWLLGRLFYLMSSSVLSSKMDLCTTAQVSVLRLLERYRCSVFIGVINEYLNCLEDIAHVQNVDVKMEAPFVLKRFVPRSDDVLEEQLDLSQFQVVISNSMGMCVRFQTAVLQVLSSVLSSVMEYDRSVYNKLWVVLCDTLAVAPLTVKVHVFDLAASILRKAGFTMDVKIQNIFCQQLKSALSATNDVFTSEEFPEEERVGVAHTLKGLIDVITDLNGTEAVDLDEMLFAAMKFVVVKWKASIPTGGFYV
;
A
#
# COMPACT_ATOMS: atom_id res chain seq x y z
N MET A 1 -68.37 -32.54 -35.76
CA MET A 1 -69.42 -33.27 -35.01
C MET A 1 -68.72 -34.31 -34.16
N GLU A 2 -69.29 -34.61 -33.00
CA GLU A 2 -68.99 -35.67 -31.99
C GLU A 2 -67.57 -36.31 -31.97
N VAL A 3 -66.74 -36.27 -30.91
CA VAL A 3 -66.90 -36.37 -29.44
C VAL A 3 -67.10 -37.80 -28.89
N SER A 4 -66.00 -38.36 -28.36
CA SER A 4 -65.85 -39.25 -27.18
C SER A 4 -64.33 -39.35 -26.89
N GLU A 5 -63.74 -39.27 -25.69
CA GLU A 5 -64.01 -39.94 -24.39
C GLU A 5 -63.89 -41.47 -24.52
N SER A 6 -63.13 -42.22 -23.68
CA SER A 6 -62.17 -41.93 -22.58
C SER A 6 -60.90 -42.82 -22.77
N ASP A 7 -59.88 -43.02 -21.91
CA ASP A 7 -59.52 -42.71 -20.50
C ASP A 7 -58.25 -41.79 -20.47
N GLU A 8 -57.37 -41.55 -19.47
CA GLU A 8 -56.91 -42.12 -18.17
C GLU A 8 -56.13 -43.47 -18.24
N GLU A 9 -55.01 -43.71 -17.54
CA GLU A 9 -54.49 -43.11 -16.30
C GLU A 9 -52.92 -43.10 -16.20
N HIS A 10 -52.39 -42.41 -15.18
CA HIS A 10 -51.05 -42.55 -14.56
C HIS A 10 -49.75 -42.61 -15.41
N LEU A 11 -49.00 -41.49 -15.41
CA LEU A 11 -47.60 -41.50 -14.93
C LEU A 11 -47.08 -40.12 -14.49
N ASN A 12 -47.77 -39.52 -13.51
CA ASN A 12 -47.36 -38.25 -12.92
C ASN A 12 -46.53 -38.53 -11.66
N HIS A 13 -45.19 -38.49 -11.75
CA HIS A 13 -44.34 -38.46 -10.56
C HIS A 13 -43.29 -37.34 -10.68
N MET A 14 -43.26 -36.49 -9.65
CA MET A 14 -42.60 -35.18 -9.68
C MET A 14 -41.07 -35.28 -9.81
N GLY A 15 -40.56 -35.04 -11.02
CA GLY A 15 -39.18 -34.63 -11.28
C GLY A 15 -39.11 -33.12 -11.51
N MET A 16 -39.52 -32.32 -10.53
CA MET A 16 -39.59 -30.87 -10.70
C MET A 16 -38.17 -30.29 -10.60
N ASP A 17 -37.61 -29.94 -11.77
CA ASP A 17 -36.24 -29.47 -11.99
C ASP A 17 -35.94 -28.16 -11.24
N CYS A 18 -35.66 -28.28 -9.94
CA CYS A 18 -35.34 -27.17 -9.06
C CYS A 18 -33.87 -26.73 -9.23
N TRP A 19 -33.47 -26.50 -10.48
CA TRP A 19 -32.28 -25.74 -10.81
C TRP A 19 -32.53 -24.29 -10.41
N VAL A 20 -32.30 -24.01 -9.12
CA VAL A 20 -32.03 -22.67 -8.63
C VAL A 20 -30.79 -22.19 -9.39
N THR A 21 -31.01 -21.54 -10.54
CA THR A 21 -29.93 -20.95 -11.32
C THR A 21 -29.25 -19.94 -10.42
N ALA A 22 -28.03 -20.27 -9.98
CA ALA A 22 -27.27 -19.41 -9.09
C ALA A 22 -27.29 -17.98 -9.64
N PRO A 23 -27.61 -16.96 -8.82
CA PRO A 23 -27.87 -15.62 -9.31
C PRO A 23 -26.67 -15.16 -10.15
N ARG A 24 -26.91 -14.89 -11.44
CA ARG A 24 -25.85 -14.52 -12.38
C ARG A 24 -25.07 -13.34 -11.76
N PRO A 25 -23.73 -13.42 -11.65
CA PRO A 25 -22.96 -12.36 -11.02
C PRO A 25 -23.29 -11.02 -11.72
N PRO A 26 -23.49 -9.93 -10.96
CA PRO A 26 -23.79 -8.64 -11.57
C PRO A 26 -22.70 -8.25 -12.57
N ALA A 27 -23.10 -7.66 -13.70
CA ALA A 27 -22.13 -7.12 -14.66
C ALA A 27 -21.22 -6.10 -13.96
N CYS A 28 -19.91 -6.16 -14.24
CA CYS A 28 -18.86 -5.31 -13.64
C CYS A 28 -19.29 -3.84 -13.47
N MET A 29 -19.83 -3.22 -14.53
CA MET A 29 -20.33 -1.84 -14.55
C MET A 29 -21.41 -1.56 -13.48
N LYS A 30 -22.35 -2.50 -13.27
CA LYS A 30 -23.34 -2.39 -12.20
C LYS A 30 -22.71 -2.49 -10.81
N VAL A 31 -21.65 -3.28 -10.65
CA VAL A 31 -20.87 -3.31 -9.40
C VAL A 31 -20.11 -1.99 -9.19
N TRP A 32 -19.59 -1.39 -10.26
CA TRP A 32 -18.94 -0.06 -10.19
C TRP A 32 -19.92 1.03 -9.74
N VAL A 33 -21.16 1.05 -10.25
CA VAL A 33 -22.23 1.94 -9.74
C VAL A 33 -22.57 1.62 -8.27
N MET A 34 -22.67 0.34 -7.90
CA MET A 34 -22.90 -0.08 -6.50
C MET A 34 -21.74 0.27 -5.55
N MET A 35 -20.52 0.48 -6.05
CA MET A 35 -19.42 1.04 -5.28
C MET A 35 -19.46 2.58 -5.25
N HIS A 36 -19.71 3.22 -6.40
CA HIS A 36 -19.69 4.68 -6.56
C HIS A 36 -20.77 5.40 -5.75
N MET A 37 -22.00 4.87 -5.72
CA MET A 37 -23.12 5.55 -5.07
C MET A 37 -22.99 5.63 -3.53
N PRO A 38 -22.67 4.53 -2.78
CA PRO A 38 -22.37 4.62 -1.36
C PRO A 38 -21.13 5.47 -1.09
N MET A 39 -20.12 5.38 -1.96
CA MET A 39 -18.92 6.22 -1.90
C MET A 39 -19.27 7.70 -1.96
N LYS A 40 -20.07 8.15 -2.94
CA LYS A 40 -20.45 9.55 -3.13
C LYS A 40 -21.15 10.12 -1.89
N SER A 41 -22.06 9.35 -1.29
CA SER A 41 -22.72 9.70 -0.01
C SER A 41 -21.72 9.91 1.14
N ILE A 42 -20.73 9.02 1.23
CA ILE A 42 -19.64 9.09 2.22
C ILE A 42 -18.67 10.27 1.95
N TYR A 43 -18.48 10.71 0.69
CA TYR A 43 -17.69 11.90 0.36
C TYR A 43 -18.44 13.23 0.60
N SER A 44 -19.75 13.22 0.83
CA SER A 44 -20.53 14.42 1.20
C SER A 44 -20.66 14.66 2.71
N ASP A 45 -20.56 13.62 3.54
CA ASP A 45 -20.59 13.75 5.01
C ASP A 45 -19.64 12.71 5.64
N LEU A 46 -18.35 13.02 5.63
CA LEU A 46 -17.31 12.10 6.09
C LEU A 46 -17.27 12.00 7.63
N GLU A 47 -17.76 13.03 8.34
CA GLU A 47 -17.73 13.11 9.80
C GLU A 47 -18.75 12.16 10.44
N ASN A 48 -19.99 12.13 9.92
CA ASN A 48 -21.01 11.19 10.40
C ASN A 48 -20.88 9.78 9.79
N SER A 49 -20.07 9.60 8.73
CA SER A 49 -19.99 8.34 7.97
C SER A 49 -19.00 7.28 8.49
N VAL A 50 -18.34 7.44 9.64
CA VAL A 50 -17.26 6.54 10.11
C VAL A 50 -17.65 5.05 10.15
N THR A 51 -18.90 4.73 10.52
CA THR A 51 -19.44 3.37 10.49
C THR A 51 -19.66 2.89 9.05
N SER A 52 -20.26 3.73 8.20
CA SER A 52 -20.51 3.46 6.78
C SER A 52 -19.22 3.24 5.99
N VAL A 53 -18.16 3.98 6.30
CA VAL A 53 -16.79 3.78 5.77
C VAL A 53 -16.28 2.38 6.08
N SER A 54 -16.52 1.85 7.29
CA SER A 54 -16.07 0.50 7.66
C SER A 54 -16.73 -0.57 6.77
N GLY A 55 -18.07 -0.53 6.67
CA GLY A 55 -18.82 -1.47 5.81
C GLY A 55 -18.50 -1.34 4.31
N LEU A 56 -18.20 -0.12 3.83
CA LEU A 56 -17.72 0.10 2.47
C LEU A 56 -16.35 -0.57 2.23
N LEU A 57 -15.40 -0.41 3.14
CA LEU A 57 -14.07 -1.01 3.03
C LEU A 57 -14.14 -2.55 3.09
N ASP A 58 -14.91 -3.11 4.02
CA ASP A 58 -15.18 -4.55 4.10
C ASP A 58 -15.83 -5.09 2.83
N SER A 59 -16.77 -4.33 2.24
CA SER A 59 -17.39 -4.68 0.95
C SER A 59 -16.37 -4.74 -0.19
N ILE A 60 -15.44 -3.79 -0.27
CA ILE A 60 -14.36 -3.78 -1.28
C ILE A 60 -13.41 -4.97 -1.06
N ILE A 61 -12.97 -5.20 0.18
CA ILE A 61 -12.10 -6.32 0.56
C ILE A 61 -12.75 -7.66 0.20
N ASN A 62 -14.04 -7.83 0.47
CA ASN A 62 -14.77 -9.06 0.15
C ASN A 62 -15.08 -9.19 -1.36
N THR A 63 -15.29 -8.07 -2.06
CA THR A 63 -15.38 -8.06 -3.53
C THR A 63 -14.08 -8.58 -4.15
N CYS A 64 -12.92 -8.16 -3.64
CA CYS A 64 -11.62 -8.63 -4.11
C CYS A 64 -11.39 -10.14 -3.90
N LYS A 65 -12.10 -10.77 -2.95
CA LYS A 65 -12.04 -12.22 -2.70
C LYS A 65 -12.96 -13.02 -3.64
N GLY A 66 -14.18 -12.53 -3.88
CA GLY A 66 -15.22 -13.28 -4.59
C GLY A 66 -15.44 -12.93 -6.06
N TYR A 67 -15.16 -11.68 -6.47
CA TYR A 67 -15.62 -11.12 -7.75
C TYR A 67 -14.46 -10.47 -8.51
N LYS A 68 -13.51 -11.30 -8.97
CA LYS A 68 -12.33 -10.84 -9.73
C LYS A 68 -12.71 -9.93 -10.92
N ASP A 69 -13.85 -10.23 -11.57
CA ASP A 69 -14.31 -9.61 -12.81
C ASP A 69 -14.80 -8.15 -12.60
N VAL A 70 -14.71 -7.62 -11.38
CA VAL A 70 -14.90 -6.19 -11.06
C VAL A 70 -13.61 -5.38 -11.29
N PHE A 71 -12.45 -6.04 -11.25
CA PHE A 71 -11.12 -5.42 -11.32
C PHE A 71 -10.24 -6.01 -12.43
N VAL A 72 -10.58 -7.18 -12.93
CA VAL A 72 -9.87 -7.90 -14.00
C VAL A 72 -10.79 -7.94 -15.23
N PRO A 73 -10.40 -7.35 -16.36
CA PRO A 73 -11.26 -7.30 -17.54
C PRO A 73 -11.43 -8.70 -18.14
N THR A 74 -12.70 -9.09 -18.36
CA THR A 74 -13.06 -10.41 -18.92
C THR A 74 -12.80 -10.51 -20.42
N LYS A 75 -12.84 -9.37 -21.13
CA LYS A 75 -12.37 -9.20 -22.50
C LYS A 75 -10.98 -8.56 -22.51
N ARG A 76 -10.25 -8.68 -23.63
CA ARG A 76 -8.90 -8.12 -23.80
C ARG A 76 -8.80 -7.08 -24.93
N ASP A 77 -9.91 -6.41 -25.24
CA ASP A 77 -9.90 -5.22 -26.06
C ASP A 77 -9.42 -3.98 -25.27
N GLN A 78 -8.89 -2.99 -26.00
CA GLN A 78 -8.25 -1.81 -25.44
C GLN A 78 -9.23 -0.97 -24.61
N GLN A 79 -10.44 -0.72 -25.12
CA GLN A 79 -11.48 0.07 -24.46
C GLN A 79 -11.87 -0.54 -23.10
N THR A 80 -12.09 -1.86 -23.03
CA THR A 80 -12.37 -2.54 -21.76
C THR A 80 -11.18 -2.43 -20.80
N ALA A 81 -9.93 -2.56 -21.29
CA ALA A 81 -8.75 -2.40 -20.44
C ALA A 81 -8.59 -0.97 -19.90
N GLU A 82 -8.93 0.06 -20.68
CA GLU A 82 -8.92 1.48 -20.29
C GLU A 82 -10.00 1.77 -19.24
N GLN A 83 -11.25 1.34 -19.45
CA GLN A 83 -12.34 1.51 -18.49
C GLN A 83 -12.03 0.85 -17.13
N TYR A 84 -11.47 -0.37 -17.12
CA TYR A 84 -11.03 -1.03 -15.89
C TYR A 84 -9.84 -0.32 -15.23
N THR A 85 -8.92 0.24 -16.02
CA THR A 85 -7.81 1.05 -15.53
C THR A 85 -8.31 2.31 -14.83
N ALA A 86 -9.22 3.04 -15.47
CA ALA A 86 -9.81 4.27 -14.95
C ALA A 86 -10.55 4.06 -13.63
N PHE A 87 -11.44 3.05 -13.56
CA PHE A 87 -12.15 2.71 -12.34
C PHE A 87 -11.19 2.28 -11.22
N THR A 88 -10.17 1.49 -11.54
CA THR A 88 -9.17 1.01 -10.55
C THR A 88 -8.33 2.15 -9.99
N VAL A 89 -7.84 3.05 -10.86
CA VAL A 89 -7.08 4.24 -10.46
C VAL A 89 -7.94 5.17 -9.61
N TRP A 90 -9.17 5.47 -10.05
CA TRP A 90 -10.14 6.26 -9.30
C TRP A 90 -10.41 5.67 -7.90
N LEU A 91 -10.68 4.36 -7.84
CA LEU A 91 -10.98 3.68 -6.58
C LEU A 91 -9.82 3.78 -5.59
N LEU A 92 -8.60 3.53 -6.06
CA LEU A 92 -7.41 3.62 -5.23
C LEU A 92 -7.12 5.06 -4.79
N GLY A 93 -7.33 6.05 -5.66
CA GLY A 93 -7.27 7.47 -5.28
C GLY A 93 -8.29 7.87 -4.22
N ARG A 94 -9.52 7.36 -4.31
CA ARG A 94 -10.57 7.54 -3.29
C ARG A 94 -10.22 6.86 -1.97
N LEU A 95 -9.71 5.63 -1.99
CA LEU A 95 -9.22 4.94 -0.79
C LEU A 95 -8.00 5.65 -0.16
N PHE A 96 -7.09 6.17 -0.99
CA PHE A 96 -5.95 6.98 -0.57
C PHE A 96 -6.40 8.30 0.07
N TYR A 97 -7.47 8.93 -0.44
CA TYR A 97 -8.10 10.08 0.22
C TYR A 97 -8.70 9.73 1.59
N LEU A 98 -9.28 8.53 1.80
CA LEU A 98 -9.72 8.12 3.15
C LEU A 98 -8.53 8.08 4.14
N MET A 99 -7.34 7.72 3.66
CA MET A 99 -6.10 7.79 4.45
C MET A 99 -5.61 9.22 4.70
N SER A 100 -6.20 10.26 4.10
CA SER A 100 -5.94 11.67 4.46
C SER A 100 -6.73 12.12 5.69
N SER A 101 -7.93 11.59 5.90
CA SER A 101 -8.89 12.14 6.88
C SER A 101 -8.45 11.89 8.33
N SER A 102 -8.26 12.96 9.10
CA SER A 102 -8.01 12.93 10.54
C SER A 102 -9.07 12.11 11.29
N VAL A 103 -10.34 12.32 10.93
CA VAL A 103 -11.52 11.60 11.46
C VAL A 103 -11.43 10.09 11.26
N LEU A 104 -10.86 9.65 10.12
CA LEU A 104 -10.71 8.23 9.76
C LEU A 104 -9.34 7.64 10.13
N SER A 105 -8.58 8.30 11.01
CA SER A 105 -7.35 7.76 11.61
C SER A 105 -7.54 6.34 12.16
N SER A 106 -8.61 6.12 12.95
CA SER A 106 -9.02 4.82 13.49
C SER A 106 -9.42 3.75 12.46
N LYS A 107 -9.40 4.08 11.15
CA LYS A 107 -9.74 3.20 10.04
C LYS A 107 -8.60 3.05 9.02
N MET A 108 -7.41 3.59 9.31
CA MET A 108 -6.25 3.52 8.41
C MET A 108 -5.90 2.09 8.01
N ASP A 109 -5.75 1.17 8.97
CA ASP A 109 -5.36 -0.22 8.67
C ASP A 109 -6.37 -0.94 7.77
N LEU A 110 -7.66 -0.59 7.89
CA LEU A 110 -8.73 -1.11 7.04
C LEU A 110 -8.70 -0.47 5.63
N CYS A 111 -8.36 0.82 5.53
CA CYS A 111 -8.11 1.50 4.25
C CYS A 111 -6.88 0.92 3.53
N THR A 112 -5.78 0.68 4.26
CA THR A 112 -4.59 -0.01 3.77
C THR A 112 -4.96 -1.42 3.31
N THR A 113 -5.67 -2.20 4.13
CA THR A 113 -6.11 -3.56 3.79
C THR A 113 -6.98 -3.60 2.53
N ALA A 114 -7.86 -2.60 2.32
CA ALA A 114 -8.65 -2.49 1.09
C ALA A 114 -7.79 -2.23 -0.15
N GLN A 115 -6.85 -1.29 -0.11
CA GLN A 115 -5.92 -1.02 -1.21
C GLN A 115 -5.04 -2.23 -1.51
N VAL A 116 -4.47 -2.86 -0.47
CA VAL A 116 -3.67 -4.08 -0.59
C VAL A 116 -4.47 -5.25 -1.17
N SER A 117 -5.77 -5.36 -0.85
CA SER A 117 -6.65 -6.38 -1.44
C SER A 117 -6.89 -6.17 -2.93
N VAL A 118 -7.06 -4.92 -3.38
CA VAL A 118 -7.16 -4.58 -4.80
C VAL A 118 -5.82 -4.85 -5.52
N LEU A 119 -4.70 -4.38 -4.97
CA LEU A 119 -3.37 -4.57 -5.59
C LEU A 119 -3.02 -6.05 -5.75
N ARG A 120 -3.22 -6.86 -4.71
CA ARG A 120 -2.97 -8.31 -4.75
C ARG A 120 -3.88 -9.07 -5.72
N LEU A 121 -5.04 -8.50 -6.06
CA LEU A 121 -5.91 -9.05 -7.10
C LEU A 121 -5.36 -8.73 -8.50
N LEU A 122 -4.96 -7.48 -8.74
CA LEU A 122 -4.34 -7.05 -10.00
C LEU A 122 -3.04 -7.80 -10.28
N GLU A 123 -2.19 -7.94 -9.26
CA GLU A 123 -0.98 -8.77 -9.22
C GLU A 123 -1.26 -10.22 -9.63
N ARG A 124 -2.20 -10.88 -8.94
CA ARG A 124 -2.52 -12.30 -9.14
C ARG A 124 -2.99 -12.60 -10.57
N TYR A 125 -3.69 -11.66 -11.19
CA TYR A 125 -4.20 -11.81 -12.55
C TYR A 125 -3.35 -11.10 -13.61
N ARG A 126 -2.17 -10.57 -13.24
CA ARG A 126 -1.21 -9.88 -14.13
C ARG A 126 -1.84 -8.76 -14.96
N CYS A 127 -2.65 -7.94 -14.31
CA CYS A 127 -3.33 -6.81 -14.94
C CYS A 127 -2.33 -5.70 -15.28
N SER A 128 -2.35 -5.17 -16.50
CA SER A 128 -1.43 -4.13 -16.99
C SER A 128 -1.43 -2.86 -16.13
N VAL A 129 -2.59 -2.49 -15.57
CA VAL A 129 -2.75 -1.36 -14.63
C VAL A 129 -1.89 -1.48 -13.35
N PHE A 130 -1.50 -2.69 -12.93
CA PHE A 130 -0.75 -2.91 -11.68
C PHE A 130 0.51 -2.03 -11.59
N ILE A 131 1.36 -2.04 -12.62
CA ILE A 131 2.61 -1.26 -12.62
C ILE A 131 2.38 0.25 -12.76
N GLY A 132 1.31 0.68 -13.44
CA GLY A 132 0.91 2.09 -13.45
C GLY A 132 0.51 2.57 -12.05
N VAL A 133 -0.25 1.76 -11.33
CA VAL A 133 -0.69 2.04 -9.96
C VAL A 133 0.46 1.99 -8.94
N ILE A 134 1.39 1.03 -9.05
CA ILE A 134 2.60 1.01 -8.20
C ILE A 134 3.44 2.27 -8.42
N ASN A 135 3.53 2.76 -9.67
CA ASN A 135 4.18 4.04 -9.95
C ASN A 135 3.47 5.23 -9.28
N GLU A 136 2.14 5.24 -9.17
CA GLU A 136 1.43 6.27 -8.41
C GLU A 136 1.75 6.23 -6.91
N TYR A 137 1.90 5.05 -6.29
CA TYR A 137 2.36 4.95 -4.90
C TYR A 137 3.81 5.43 -4.73
N LEU A 138 4.72 5.09 -5.65
CA LEU A 138 6.09 5.63 -5.64
C LEU A 138 6.11 7.15 -5.81
N ASN A 139 5.30 7.67 -6.75
CA ASN A 139 5.11 9.09 -6.98
C ASN A 139 4.57 9.82 -5.73
N CYS A 140 3.68 9.20 -4.94
CA CYS A 140 3.21 9.79 -3.69
C CYS A 140 4.35 9.98 -2.66
N LEU A 141 5.25 9.02 -2.51
CA LEU A 141 6.41 9.16 -1.61
C LEU A 141 7.38 10.25 -2.11
N GLU A 142 7.62 10.29 -3.42
CA GLU A 142 8.44 11.30 -4.09
C GLU A 142 7.89 12.72 -3.86
N ASP A 143 6.58 12.93 -4.05
CA ASP A 143 5.88 14.18 -3.76
C ASP A 143 6.01 14.59 -2.28
N ILE A 144 5.78 13.67 -1.33
CA ILE A 144 5.82 13.98 0.10
C ILE A 144 7.25 14.31 0.56
N ALA A 145 8.24 13.55 0.08
CA ALA A 145 9.65 13.81 0.37
C ALA A 145 10.09 15.17 -0.22
N HIS A 146 9.63 15.53 -1.43
CA HIS A 146 9.87 16.85 -2.00
C HIS A 146 9.29 17.98 -1.12
N VAL A 147 8.04 17.84 -0.65
CA VAL A 147 7.39 18.81 0.24
C VAL A 147 8.11 18.95 1.59
N GLN A 148 8.66 17.87 2.14
CA GLN A 148 9.47 17.91 3.36
C GLN A 148 10.86 18.54 3.15
N ASN A 149 11.37 18.56 1.91
CA ASN A 149 12.68 19.13 1.55
C ASN A 149 12.59 20.62 1.20
N VAL A 150 11.46 21.08 0.68
CA VAL A 150 11.20 22.50 0.41
C VAL A 150 10.96 23.22 1.75
N ASP A 151 11.90 24.08 2.14
CA ASP A 151 11.94 24.81 3.42
C ASP A 151 10.56 25.37 3.85
N VAL A 152 10.30 25.34 5.15
CA VAL A 152 8.98 25.28 5.85
C VAL A 152 8.01 26.45 5.54
N LYS A 153 8.44 27.41 4.73
CA LYS A 153 7.74 28.67 4.36
C LYS A 153 6.70 28.51 3.24
N MET A 154 6.19 27.31 2.97
CA MET A 154 5.03 27.15 2.08
C MET A 154 3.75 27.68 2.77
N GLU A 155 3.37 28.92 2.47
CA GLU A 155 2.11 29.53 2.94
C GLU A 155 0.86 28.84 2.36
N ALA A 156 1.00 28.21 1.20
CA ALA A 156 -0.06 27.44 0.54
C ALA A 156 0.05 25.93 0.86
N PRO A 157 -1.07 25.23 1.16
CA PRO A 157 -1.05 23.80 1.38
C PRO A 157 -0.71 23.04 0.08
N PHE A 158 0.04 21.96 0.19
CA PHE A 158 0.39 21.14 -0.97
C PHE A 158 -0.77 20.22 -1.36
N VAL A 159 -0.93 19.97 -2.66
CA VAL A 159 -1.99 19.11 -3.19
C VAL A 159 -1.37 17.96 -3.98
N LEU A 160 -1.45 16.73 -3.45
CA LEU A 160 -1.10 15.55 -4.22
C LEU A 160 -2.10 15.38 -5.37
N LYS A 161 -1.60 15.50 -6.59
CA LYS A 161 -2.35 15.27 -7.82
C LYS A 161 -2.07 13.86 -8.36
N ARG A 162 -2.25 12.86 -7.50
CA ARG A 162 -2.06 11.43 -7.82
C ARG A 162 -3.38 10.68 -7.95
N PHE A 163 -3.32 9.50 -8.54
CA PHE A 163 -4.45 8.64 -8.89
C PHE A 163 -5.49 9.36 -9.77
N VAL A 164 -5.02 9.91 -10.89
CA VAL A 164 -5.86 10.57 -11.92
C VAL A 164 -6.24 9.55 -13.02
N PRO A 165 -7.53 9.19 -13.18
CA PRO A 165 -8.03 8.51 -14.39
C PRO A 165 -7.84 9.41 -15.61
N ARG A 166 -7.68 8.85 -16.82
CA ARG A 166 -7.53 9.72 -18.00
C ARG A 166 -8.90 10.30 -18.35
N SER A 167 -8.92 11.55 -18.80
CA SER A 167 -10.14 12.32 -19.10
C SER A 167 -11.06 11.65 -20.10
N ASP A 168 -10.49 10.79 -20.94
CA ASP A 168 -11.11 10.22 -22.13
C ASP A 168 -11.67 8.80 -21.83
N ASP A 169 -11.41 8.26 -20.64
CA ASP A 169 -11.82 6.91 -20.18
C ASP A 169 -13.33 6.87 -19.80
N VAL A 170 -14.21 7.20 -20.74
CA VAL A 170 -15.65 7.32 -20.49
C VAL A 170 -16.28 5.97 -20.12
N LEU A 171 -16.79 5.87 -18.88
CA LEU A 171 -17.67 4.78 -18.45
C LEU A 171 -19.11 5.03 -18.94
N GLU A 172 -19.72 4.02 -19.57
CA GLU A 172 -20.97 4.16 -20.33
C GLU A 172 -22.16 4.67 -19.48
N GLU A 173 -22.19 4.35 -18.18
CA GLU A 173 -23.23 4.75 -17.22
C GLU A 173 -22.95 6.13 -16.55
N GLN A 174 -22.14 7.01 -17.16
CA GLN A 174 -21.82 8.38 -16.69
C GLN A 174 -21.27 8.46 -15.25
N LEU A 175 -20.43 7.51 -14.87
CA LEU A 175 -19.77 7.52 -13.57
C LEU A 175 -18.77 8.69 -13.46
N ASP A 176 -19.00 9.55 -12.48
CA ASP A 176 -18.14 10.68 -12.13
C ASP A 176 -16.83 10.18 -11.50
N LEU A 177 -15.82 9.96 -12.35
CA LEU A 177 -14.48 9.54 -11.94
C LEU A 177 -13.55 10.73 -11.60
N SER A 178 -14.09 11.88 -11.22
CA SER A 178 -13.28 13.05 -10.86
C SER A 178 -12.27 12.75 -9.74
N GLN A 179 -11.08 13.33 -9.85
CA GLN A 179 -10.01 13.17 -8.87
C GLN A 179 -10.42 13.79 -7.53
N PHE A 180 -10.21 13.04 -6.44
CA PHE A 180 -10.23 13.60 -5.10
C PHE A 180 -8.82 14.05 -4.71
N GLN A 181 -8.63 15.37 -4.70
CA GLN A 181 -7.37 16.01 -4.38
C GLN A 181 -7.02 15.79 -2.90
N VAL A 182 -5.86 15.18 -2.65
CA VAL A 182 -5.35 14.99 -1.30
C VAL A 182 -4.54 16.22 -0.90
N VAL A 183 -5.08 17.00 0.03
CA VAL A 183 -4.43 18.20 0.55
C VAL A 183 -3.54 17.82 1.73
N ILE A 184 -2.23 17.95 1.55
CA ILE A 184 -1.26 17.88 2.64
C ILE A 184 -1.12 19.29 3.22
N SER A 185 -1.70 19.49 4.41
CA SER A 185 -1.25 20.56 5.30
C SER A 185 0.19 20.28 5.71
N ASN A 186 1.03 21.32 5.81
CA ASN A 186 2.45 21.20 6.11
C ASN A 186 2.73 20.85 7.60
N SER A 187 2.05 19.83 8.10
CA SER A 187 2.19 19.28 9.44
C SER A 187 2.92 17.94 9.34
N MET A 188 4.02 17.79 10.09
CA MET A 188 4.86 16.59 10.05
C MET A 188 4.06 15.30 10.26
N GLY A 189 3.05 15.33 11.14
CA GLY A 189 2.16 14.20 11.40
C GLY A 189 1.37 13.71 10.18
N MET A 190 0.94 14.60 9.28
CA MET A 190 0.28 14.20 8.02
C MET A 190 1.28 13.50 7.09
N CYS A 191 2.47 14.09 6.88
CA CYS A 191 3.49 13.50 6.02
C CYS A 191 3.93 12.12 6.51
N VAL A 192 4.21 11.97 7.81
CA VAL A 192 4.53 10.69 8.46
C VAL A 192 3.42 9.65 8.24
N ARG A 193 2.17 10.03 8.51
CA ARG A 193 1.00 9.16 8.36
C ARG A 193 0.86 8.64 6.93
N PHE A 194 1.04 9.48 5.92
CA PHE A 194 1.02 9.05 4.52
C PHE A 194 2.21 8.18 4.15
N GLN A 195 3.43 8.56 4.54
CA GLN A 195 4.64 7.80 4.21
C GLN A 195 4.56 6.38 4.79
N THR A 196 4.20 6.23 6.07
CA THR A 196 3.99 4.92 6.69
C THR A 196 2.92 4.11 5.94
N ALA A 197 1.76 4.71 5.61
CA ALA A 197 0.70 4.00 4.90
C ALA A 197 1.13 3.54 3.48
N VAL A 198 1.85 4.36 2.72
CA VAL A 198 2.36 3.98 1.40
C VAL A 198 3.45 2.91 1.50
N LEU A 199 4.35 3.00 2.48
CA LEU A 199 5.39 1.99 2.72
C LEU A 199 4.79 0.63 3.12
N GLN A 200 3.72 0.63 3.95
CA GLN A 200 2.94 -0.58 4.25
C GLN A 200 2.32 -1.19 2.98
N VAL A 201 1.70 -0.36 2.13
CA VAL A 201 1.10 -0.80 0.86
C VAL A 201 2.17 -1.41 -0.06
N LEU A 202 3.29 -0.71 -0.28
CA LEU A 202 4.39 -1.19 -1.14
C LEU A 202 5.03 -2.49 -0.61
N SER A 203 5.28 -2.58 0.70
CA SER A 203 5.82 -3.79 1.34
C SER A 203 4.93 -5.02 1.10
N SER A 204 3.61 -4.82 1.16
CA SER A 204 2.62 -5.90 1.02
C SER A 204 2.58 -6.60 -0.36
N VAL A 205 3.15 -5.97 -1.39
CA VAL A 205 3.22 -6.45 -2.79
C VAL A 205 4.66 -6.46 -3.33
N LEU A 206 5.67 -6.30 -2.47
CA LEU A 206 7.05 -6.11 -2.90
C LEU A 206 7.57 -7.20 -3.86
N SER A 207 7.23 -8.47 -3.62
CA SER A 207 7.73 -9.59 -4.43
C SER A 207 7.43 -9.40 -5.93
N SER A 208 6.18 -9.08 -6.26
CA SER A 208 5.76 -8.88 -7.65
C SER A 208 6.29 -7.57 -8.24
N VAL A 209 6.43 -6.50 -7.45
CA VAL A 209 7.10 -5.27 -7.91
C VAL A 209 8.53 -5.57 -8.39
N MET A 210 9.23 -6.49 -7.72
CA MET A 210 10.59 -6.92 -8.10
C MET A 210 10.61 -7.88 -9.31
N GLU A 211 9.57 -8.71 -9.50
CA GLU A 211 9.47 -9.66 -10.62
C GLU A 211 9.03 -9.01 -11.95
N TYR A 212 8.24 -7.94 -11.91
CA TYR A 212 7.60 -7.38 -13.11
C TYR A 212 8.49 -6.44 -13.93
N ASP A 213 9.17 -5.48 -13.29
CA ASP A 213 9.85 -4.39 -14.02
C ASP A 213 11.07 -3.83 -13.24
N ARG A 214 12.24 -3.95 -13.85
CA ARG A 214 13.52 -3.47 -13.30
C ARG A 214 13.60 -1.94 -13.19
N SER A 215 12.86 -1.20 -14.01
CA SER A 215 12.78 0.27 -13.91
C SER A 215 12.06 0.69 -12.63
N VAL A 216 11.02 -0.04 -12.23
CA VAL A 216 10.27 0.18 -10.99
C VAL A 216 11.09 -0.20 -9.77
N TYR A 217 11.87 -1.30 -9.83
CA TYR A 217 12.86 -1.65 -8.80
C TYR A 217 13.91 -0.54 -8.60
N ASN A 218 14.47 0.01 -9.69
CA ASN A 218 15.44 1.11 -9.60
C ASN A 218 14.78 2.37 -9.00
N LYS A 219 13.57 2.72 -9.45
CA LYS A 219 12.82 3.89 -8.94
C LYS A 219 12.47 3.74 -7.46
N LEU A 220 12.05 2.54 -7.02
CA LEU A 220 11.79 2.24 -5.62
C LEU A 220 13.02 2.59 -4.77
N TRP A 221 14.22 2.12 -5.13
CA TRP A 221 15.44 2.45 -4.41
C TRP A 221 15.75 3.96 -4.33
N VAL A 222 15.53 4.72 -5.41
CA VAL A 222 15.67 6.19 -5.41
C VAL A 222 14.69 6.82 -4.41
N VAL A 223 13.40 6.51 -4.54
CA VAL A 223 12.32 7.04 -3.68
C VAL A 223 12.51 6.69 -2.21
N LEU A 224 13.03 5.50 -1.89
CA LEU A 224 13.40 5.14 -0.52
C LEU A 224 14.58 5.98 0.01
N CYS A 225 15.59 6.28 -0.83
CA CYS A 225 16.70 7.15 -0.44
C CYS A 225 16.24 8.61 -0.21
N ASP A 226 15.39 9.14 -1.08
CA ASP A 226 14.83 10.49 -0.95
C ASP A 226 13.93 10.60 0.29
N THR A 227 13.10 9.58 0.55
CA THR A 227 12.32 9.47 1.80
C THR A 227 13.24 9.43 3.03
N LEU A 228 14.30 8.62 3.00
CA LEU A 228 15.29 8.55 4.08
C LEU A 228 16.02 9.88 4.32
N ALA A 229 16.19 10.74 3.32
CA ALA A 229 16.90 12.00 3.50
C ALA A 229 16.15 12.99 4.42
N VAL A 230 14.81 13.02 4.34
CA VAL A 230 13.98 14.07 4.96
C VAL A 230 13.00 13.58 6.02
N ALA A 231 12.57 12.31 5.98
CA ALA A 231 11.52 11.82 6.87
C ALA A 231 12.06 11.57 8.30
N PRO A 232 11.23 11.73 9.36
CA PRO A 232 11.65 11.47 10.73
C PRO A 232 11.87 9.97 10.99
N LEU A 233 12.54 9.66 12.11
CA LEU A 233 13.01 8.31 12.45
C LEU A 233 11.94 7.21 12.32
N THR A 234 10.70 7.49 12.74
CA THR A 234 9.56 6.55 12.66
C THR A 234 9.28 6.10 11.22
N VAL A 235 9.38 7.00 10.25
CA VAL A 235 9.27 6.67 8.81
C VAL A 235 10.54 5.97 8.33
N LYS A 236 11.74 6.44 8.75
CA LYS A 236 13.00 5.80 8.36
C LYS A 236 13.03 4.31 8.73
N VAL A 237 12.48 3.92 9.90
CA VAL A 237 12.31 2.51 10.29
C VAL A 237 11.49 1.71 9.27
N HIS A 238 10.34 2.21 8.81
CA HIS A 238 9.55 1.53 7.78
C HIS A 238 10.27 1.45 6.44
N VAL A 239 11.07 2.46 6.07
CA VAL A 239 11.93 2.38 4.88
C VAL A 239 13.04 1.34 5.04
N PHE A 240 13.64 1.22 6.23
CA PHE A 240 14.68 0.24 6.51
C PHE A 240 14.16 -1.22 6.54
N ASP A 241 12.96 -1.47 7.05
CA ASP A 241 12.31 -2.80 6.95
C ASP A 241 11.99 -3.17 5.49
N LEU A 242 11.50 -2.20 4.70
CA LEU A 242 11.27 -2.38 3.28
C LEU A 242 12.58 -2.63 2.53
N ALA A 243 13.64 -1.89 2.82
CA ALA A 243 14.98 -2.10 2.27
C ALA A 243 15.55 -3.48 2.65
N ALA A 244 15.47 -3.89 3.92
CA ALA A 244 15.85 -5.24 4.36
C ALA A 244 15.06 -6.34 3.63
N SER A 245 13.80 -6.07 3.29
CA SER A 245 12.93 -6.97 2.51
C SER A 245 13.28 -7.02 1.02
N ILE A 246 13.82 -5.94 0.45
CA ILE A 246 14.38 -5.90 -0.92
C ILE A 246 15.71 -6.66 -0.95
N LEU A 247 16.63 -6.33 -0.03
CA LEU A 247 17.98 -6.90 0.07
C LEU A 247 17.94 -8.43 0.19
N ARG A 248 17.06 -8.98 1.05
CA ARG A 248 16.83 -10.43 1.18
C ARG A 248 16.35 -11.15 -0.10
N LYS A 249 15.87 -10.42 -1.10
CA LYS A 249 15.25 -10.99 -2.32
C LYS A 249 16.05 -10.77 -3.60
N ALA A 250 16.76 -9.65 -3.73
CA ALA A 250 17.55 -9.33 -4.92
C ALA A 250 18.92 -8.67 -4.62
N GLY A 251 19.31 -8.55 -3.35
CA GLY A 251 20.49 -7.76 -2.96
C GLY A 251 20.33 -6.27 -3.26
N PHE A 252 21.48 -5.57 -3.32
CA PHE A 252 21.53 -4.15 -3.63
C PHE A 252 21.23 -3.85 -5.10
N THR A 253 20.82 -2.60 -5.38
CA THR A 253 20.85 -2.06 -6.75
C THR A 253 22.30 -2.02 -7.27
N MET A 254 22.48 -2.14 -8.60
CA MET A 254 23.79 -2.01 -9.26
C MET A 254 24.31 -0.56 -9.27
N ASP A 255 23.50 0.41 -8.86
CA ASP A 255 23.90 1.82 -8.79
C ASP A 255 24.63 2.11 -7.47
N VAL A 256 25.96 2.20 -7.55
CA VAL A 256 26.86 2.52 -6.42
C VAL A 256 26.57 3.89 -5.80
N LYS A 257 26.04 4.86 -6.57
CA LYS A 257 25.65 6.17 -6.00
C LYS A 257 24.45 5.99 -5.07
N ILE A 258 23.46 5.19 -5.47
CA ILE A 258 22.29 4.89 -4.65
C ILE A 258 22.68 4.06 -3.42
N GLN A 259 23.56 3.06 -3.58
CA GLN A 259 24.16 2.34 -2.44
C GLN A 259 24.76 3.34 -1.44
N ASN A 260 25.66 4.21 -1.89
CA ASN A 260 26.35 5.17 -1.03
C ASN A 260 25.39 6.15 -0.32
N ILE A 261 24.31 6.60 -0.97
CA ILE A 261 23.28 7.43 -0.34
C ILE A 261 22.53 6.65 0.75
N PHE A 262 22.06 5.44 0.45
CA PHE A 262 21.40 4.58 1.44
C PHE A 262 22.31 4.30 2.64
N CYS A 263 23.59 4.00 2.38
CA CYS A 263 24.63 3.77 3.36
C CYS A 263 24.87 4.99 4.27
N GLN A 264 24.94 6.20 3.71
CA GLN A 264 25.03 7.45 4.47
C GLN A 264 23.79 7.69 5.33
N GLN A 265 22.59 7.43 4.80
CA GLN A 265 21.34 7.56 5.56
C GLN A 265 21.23 6.54 6.70
N LEU A 266 21.74 5.32 6.52
CA LEU A 266 21.81 4.32 7.60
C LEU A 266 22.84 4.72 8.68
N LYS A 267 24.04 5.23 8.30
CA LYS A 267 25.00 5.81 9.26
C LYS A 267 24.38 6.98 10.05
N SER A 268 23.63 7.86 9.38
CA SER A 268 22.91 8.99 10.00
C SER A 268 21.81 8.52 10.96
N ALA A 269 20.98 7.55 10.56
CA ALA A 269 19.91 7.02 11.40
C ALA A 269 20.45 6.30 12.64
N LEU A 270 21.52 5.50 12.52
CA LEU A 270 22.20 4.86 13.66
C LEU A 270 22.80 5.87 14.64
N SER A 271 23.25 7.02 14.13
CA SER A 271 23.70 8.13 14.98
C SER A 271 22.53 8.77 15.72
N ALA A 272 21.46 9.14 15.01
CA ALA A 272 20.27 9.76 15.63
C ALA A 272 19.56 8.83 16.63
N THR A 273 19.57 7.51 16.41
CA THR A 273 19.00 6.58 17.39
C THR A 273 19.80 6.52 18.68
N ASN A 274 21.12 6.72 18.67
CA ASN A 274 21.94 6.73 19.89
C ASN A 274 21.42 7.75 20.91
N ASP A 275 20.98 8.90 20.41
CA ASP A 275 20.48 10.03 21.19
C ASP A 275 19.04 9.76 21.68
N VAL A 276 18.20 9.15 20.81
CA VAL A 276 16.86 8.66 21.15
C VAL A 276 16.88 7.58 22.23
N PHE A 277 17.85 6.64 22.20
CA PHE A 277 18.04 5.64 23.27
C PHE A 277 18.53 6.24 24.59
N THR A 278 18.95 7.51 24.61
CA THR A 278 19.27 8.24 25.86
C THR A 278 18.18 9.23 26.28
N SER A 279 17.15 9.47 25.47
CA SER A 279 16.01 10.29 25.87
C SER A 279 14.99 9.48 26.68
N GLU A 280 14.48 10.06 27.76
CA GLU A 280 13.34 9.53 28.53
C GLU A 280 12.00 9.81 27.85
N GLU A 281 11.94 10.73 26.88
CA GLU A 281 10.71 11.13 26.18
C GLU A 281 10.23 10.10 25.14
N PHE A 282 11.09 9.15 24.75
CA PHE A 282 10.78 8.19 23.68
C PHE A 282 10.24 6.87 24.27
N PRO A 283 9.06 6.37 23.83
CA PRO A 283 8.48 5.14 24.37
C PRO A 283 9.41 3.94 24.26
N GLU A 284 9.43 3.07 25.28
CA GLU A 284 10.28 1.87 25.29
C GLU A 284 9.94 0.89 24.16
N GLU A 285 8.64 0.70 23.86
CA GLU A 285 8.18 -0.15 22.77
C GLU A 285 8.67 0.33 21.40
N GLU A 286 8.59 1.65 21.14
CA GLU A 286 9.12 2.24 19.91
C GLU A 286 10.65 2.10 19.83
N ARG A 287 11.36 2.37 20.93
CA ARG A 287 12.82 2.16 21.02
C ARG A 287 13.20 0.70 20.72
N VAL A 288 12.50 -0.29 21.27
CA VAL A 288 12.73 -1.71 20.98
C VAL A 288 12.44 -2.04 19.51
N GLY A 289 11.35 -1.53 18.94
CA GLY A 289 11.01 -1.72 17.52
C GLY A 289 12.05 -1.13 16.55
N VAL A 290 12.54 0.08 16.84
CA VAL A 290 13.62 0.75 16.10
C VAL A 290 14.91 -0.09 16.14
N ALA A 291 15.32 -0.56 17.32
CA ALA A 291 16.50 -1.42 17.46
C ALA A 291 16.35 -2.72 16.68
N HIS A 292 15.20 -3.40 16.80
CA HIS A 292 14.94 -4.67 16.13
C HIS A 292 15.00 -4.53 14.60
N THR A 293 14.38 -3.49 14.04
CA THR A 293 14.37 -3.26 12.58
C THR A 293 15.76 -2.91 12.05
N LEU A 294 16.49 -2.01 12.71
CA LEU A 294 17.85 -1.67 12.33
C LEU A 294 18.78 -2.90 12.42
N LYS A 295 18.67 -3.67 13.50
CA LYS A 295 19.46 -4.90 13.68
C LYS A 295 19.13 -5.95 12.62
N GLY A 296 17.85 -6.13 12.26
CA GLY A 296 17.45 -7.01 11.15
C GLY A 296 17.97 -6.56 9.78
N LEU A 297 18.04 -5.26 9.52
CA LEU A 297 18.71 -4.72 8.33
C LEU A 297 20.22 -4.95 8.35
N ILE A 298 20.88 -4.76 9.50
CA ILE A 298 22.32 -5.01 9.69
C ILE A 298 22.65 -6.49 9.48
N ASP A 299 21.87 -7.41 10.04
CA ASP A 299 22.04 -8.86 9.83
C ASP A 299 21.98 -9.20 8.33
N VAL A 300 20.94 -8.73 7.63
CA VAL A 300 20.76 -8.93 6.17
C VAL A 300 21.90 -8.34 5.34
N ILE A 301 22.42 -7.18 5.73
CA ILE A 301 23.59 -6.58 5.09
C ILE A 301 24.85 -7.41 5.35
N THR A 302 25.00 -7.97 6.55
CA THR A 302 26.12 -8.86 6.91
C THR A 302 26.11 -10.14 6.07
N ASP A 303 24.95 -10.78 5.93
CA ASP A 303 24.76 -12.00 5.14
C ASP A 303 25.07 -11.76 3.63
N LEU A 304 24.83 -10.55 3.12
CA LEU A 304 25.15 -10.16 1.75
C LEU A 304 26.63 -9.77 1.54
N ASN A 305 27.38 -9.47 2.60
CA ASN A 305 28.74 -8.92 2.51
C ASN A 305 29.82 -9.96 2.11
N GLY A 306 29.40 -11.13 1.62
CA GLY A 306 30.22 -12.00 0.77
C GLY A 306 30.29 -11.55 -0.71
N THR A 307 29.80 -10.35 -1.03
CA THR A 307 29.79 -9.73 -2.36
C THR A 307 30.44 -8.35 -2.33
N GLU A 308 31.00 -7.90 -3.46
CA GLU A 308 32.10 -6.90 -3.57
C GLU A 308 31.72 -5.41 -3.28
N ALA A 309 30.98 -5.13 -2.20
CA ALA A 309 30.55 -3.76 -1.83
C ALA A 309 31.54 -3.06 -0.89
N VAL A 310 32.27 -2.07 -1.42
CA VAL A 310 33.54 -1.54 -0.88
C VAL A 310 33.45 -0.81 0.49
N ASP A 311 32.28 -0.29 0.87
CA ASP A 311 32.10 0.54 2.09
C ASP A 311 31.35 -0.17 3.25
N LEU A 312 30.97 -1.44 3.09
CA LEU A 312 30.13 -2.15 4.08
C LEU A 312 30.85 -2.48 5.39
N ASP A 313 32.16 -2.76 5.38
CA ASP A 313 32.89 -3.14 6.60
C ASP A 313 32.94 -2.01 7.65
N GLU A 314 33.12 -0.75 7.22
CA GLU A 314 33.09 0.39 8.16
C GLU A 314 31.67 0.61 8.72
N MET A 315 30.64 0.41 7.90
CA MET A 315 29.25 0.44 8.35
C MET A 315 28.93 -0.64 9.36
N LEU A 316 29.31 -1.89 9.06
CA LEU A 316 29.14 -3.02 9.96
C LEU A 316 29.89 -2.77 11.26
N PHE A 317 31.10 -2.21 11.23
CA PHE A 317 31.84 -1.85 12.45
C PHE A 317 31.14 -0.76 13.29
N ALA A 318 30.58 0.27 12.66
CA ALA A 318 29.79 1.30 13.35
C ALA A 318 28.47 0.74 13.93
N ALA A 319 27.76 -0.06 13.14
CA ALA A 319 26.53 -0.73 13.51
C ALA A 319 26.73 -1.76 14.65
N MET A 320 27.76 -2.59 14.57
CA MET A 320 28.11 -3.55 15.61
C MET A 320 28.53 -2.85 16.91
N LYS A 321 29.25 -1.72 16.85
CA LYS A 321 29.51 -0.89 18.05
C LYS A 321 28.21 -0.43 18.71
N PHE A 322 27.28 0.11 17.92
CA PHE A 322 25.97 0.54 18.41
C PHE A 322 25.20 -0.61 19.08
N VAL A 323 25.05 -1.73 18.36
CA VAL A 323 24.33 -2.94 18.82
C VAL A 323 24.99 -3.54 20.07
N VAL A 324 26.32 -3.71 20.11
CA VAL A 324 27.02 -4.36 21.22
C VAL A 324 27.07 -3.49 22.48
N VAL A 325 27.22 -2.17 22.35
CA VAL A 325 27.38 -1.27 23.50
C VAL A 325 26.04 -0.87 24.12
N LYS A 326 25.03 -0.49 23.30
CA LYS A 326 23.75 0.01 23.82
C LYS A 326 22.73 -1.10 24.11
N TRP A 327 22.58 -2.11 23.24
CA TRP A 327 21.52 -3.13 23.43
C TRP A 327 21.74 -3.99 24.69
N LYS A 328 23.01 -4.31 25.01
CA LYS A 328 23.36 -5.00 26.26
C LYS A 328 23.11 -4.17 27.53
N ALA A 329 22.93 -2.86 27.41
CA ALA A 329 22.62 -1.96 28.51
C ALA A 329 21.12 -1.64 28.62
N SER A 330 20.32 -1.90 27.57
CA SER A 330 18.88 -1.65 27.53
C SER A 330 18.01 -2.91 27.62
N ILE A 331 18.59 -4.11 27.57
CA ILE A 331 17.92 -5.32 28.07
C ILE A 331 17.94 -5.26 29.61
N PRO A 332 16.78 -5.21 30.30
CA PRO A 332 16.77 -5.29 31.75
C PRO A 332 17.37 -6.62 32.20
N THR A 333 18.33 -6.59 33.13
CA THR A 333 18.87 -7.81 33.75
C THR A 333 17.89 -8.38 34.77
N GLY A 334 16.71 -8.79 34.30
CA GLY A 334 15.77 -9.61 35.03
C GLY A 334 16.48 -10.89 35.46
N GLY A 335 16.53 -11.13 36.76
CA GLY A 335 17.49 -12.06 37.35
C GLY A 335 17.26 -13.53 36.97
N PHE A 336 18.01 -14.01 35.99
CA PHE A 336 18.46 -15.41 35.99
C PHE A 336 19.42 -15.60 37.16
N TYR A 337 18.85 -15.87 38.35
CA TYR A 337 19.59 -16.58 39.38
C TYR A 337 19.88 -18.01 38.92
N VAL A 338 21.04 -18.52 39.35
CA VAL A 338 21.62 -19.83 38.98
C VAL A 338 20.82 -20.98 39.57
#